data_AF-A0A0A2AAC2-F1
#
_entry.id   AF-A0A0A2AAC2-F1
#
_cell.length_a   1.000
_cell.length_b   1.000
_cell.length_c   1.000
_cell.angle_alpha   90.00
_cell.angle_beta   90.00
_cell.angle_gamma   90.00
#
_symmetry.space_group_name_H-M   'P 1'
#
loop_
_entity.id
_entity.type
_entity.pdbx_description
1 polymer ?
#
loop_
_entity_poly.entity_id
_entity_poly.type
_entity_poly.pdbx_seq_one_letter_code
_entity_poly.pdbx_strand_id
1 'polypeptide(L)' 'MLKKIVAFTPLFGALTFPLIVPITISKFGVNYGILSALLISSLWFIAMLRTSEMPH' A
#
# COMPACT_ATOMS: atom_id res chain seq x y z
N MET A 1 15.36 -14.48 -9.10
CA MET A 1 15.46 -13.20 -8.36
C MET A 1 14.12 -12.46 -8.24
N LEU A 2 13.18 -12.55 -9.21
CA LEU A 2 11.87 -11.90 -9.12
C LEU A 2 11.01 -12.34 -7.91
N LYS A 3 10.98 -13.63 -7.54
CA LYS A 3 10.20 -14.14 -6.40
C LYS A 3 10.38 -13.40 -5.07
N LYS A 4 11.57 -12.84 -4.80
CA LYS A 4 11.80 -12.05 -3.58
C LYS A 4 11.07 -10.71 -3.64
N ILE A 5 11.07 -10.04 -4.79
CA ILE A 5 10.42 -8.74 -5.01
C ILE A 5 8.90 -8.87 -4.86
N VAL A 6 8.33 -9.98 -5.36
CA VAL A 6 6.90 -10.32 -5.22
C VAL A 6 6.46 -10.36 -3.75
N ALA A 7 7.29 -10.92 -2.87
CA ALA A 7 6.99 -11.01 -1.43
C ALA A 7 7.13 -9.67 -0.69
N PHE A 8 7.99 -8.77 -1.19
CA PHE A 8 8.19 -7.45 -0.58
C PHE A 8 7.04 -6.48 -0.86
N THR A 9 6.38 -6.59 -2.03
CA THR A 9 5.24 -5.71 -2.37
C THR A 9 4.10 -5.78 -1.35
N PRO A 10 3.59 -6.96 -0.93
CA PRO A 10 2.54 -7.04 0.09
C PRO A 10 3.02 -6.58 1.48
N LEU A 11 4.27 -6.86 1.86
CA LEU A 11 4.86 -6.34 3.10
C LEU A 11 4.85 -4.80 3.14
N PHE A 12 5.18 -4.17 2.02
CA PHE A 12 5.18 -2.71 1.93
C PHE A 12 3.78 -2.12 2.14
N GLY A 13 2.75 -2.68 1.52
CA GLY A 13 1.36 -2.25 1.73
C GLY A 13 0.92 -2.44 3.18
N ALA A 14 1.22 -3.61 3.76
CA ALA A 14 0.84 -3.97 5.13
C ALA A 14 1.45 -3.04 6.20
N LEU A 15 2.66 -2.52 5.96
CA LEU A 15 3.32 -1.59 6.89
C LEU A 15 2.95 -0.12 6.63
N THR A 16 2.82 0.27 5.36
CA THR A 16 2.58 1.68 5.00
C THR A 16 1.20 2.13 5.42
N PHE A 17 0.19 1.26 5.31
CA PHE A 17 -1.20 1.60 5.63
C PHE A 17 -1.43 1.95 7.11
N PRO A 18 -1.05 1.10 8.10
CA PRO A 18 -1.25 1.39 9.52
C PRO A 18 -0.35 2.49 10.07
N LEU A 19 0.70 2.89 9.33
CA LEU A 19 1.55 4.02 9.73
C LEU A 19 1.01 5.33 9.17
N ILE A 20 0.86 5.42 7.84
CA ILE A 20 0.52 6.69 7.20
C ILE A 20 -0.91 7.10 7.53
N VAL A 21 -1.89 6.18 7.47
CA VAL A 21 -3.31 6.54 7.63
C VAL A 21 -3.60 7.11 9.03
N PRO A 22 -3.23 6.46 10.15
CA PRO A 22 -3.47 7.03 11.48
C PRO A 22 -2.69 8.33 11.74
N ILE A 23 -1.47 8.46 11.21
CA ILE A 23 -0.70 9.71 11.31
C ILE A 23 -1.43 10.83 10.56
N THR A 24 -1.94 10.56 9.36
CA THR A 24 -2.71 11.54 8.59
C THR A 24 -3.99 11.93 9.32
N ILE A 25 -4.73 10.95 9.87
CA ILE A 25 -5.93 11.22 10.67
C ILE A 25 -5.60 12.09 11.88
N SER A 26 -4.53 11.76 12.62
CA SER A 26 -4.14 12.49 13.82
C SER A 26 -3.70 13.93 13.54
N LYS A 27 -3.11 14.21 12.37
CA LYS A 27 -2.54 15.53 12.05
C LYS A 27 -3.46 16.41 11.22
N PHE A 28 -4.24 15.81 10.32
CA PHE A 28 -5.01 16.54 9.31
C PHE A 28 -6.51 16.23 9.39
N GLY A 29 -6.92 15.24 10.20
CA GLY A 29 -8.30 14.84 10.38
C GLY A 29 -8.75 13.70 9.46
N VAL A 30 -9.97 13.22 9.71
CA VAL A 30 -10.51 11.98 9.13
C VAL A 30 -10.61 12.05 7.60
N ASN A 31 -11.08 13.17 7.04
CA ASN A 31 -11.25 13.31 5.58
C ASN A 31 -9.92 13.11 4.82
N TYR A 32 -8.83 13.69 5.33
CA TYR A 32 -7.50 13.52 4.74
C TYR A 32 -6.95 12.10 4.96
N GLY A 33 -7.29 11.47 6.08
CA GLY A 33 -6.97 10.06 6.32
C GLY A 33 -7.66 9.10 5.35
N ILE A 34 -8.93 9.35 5.02
CA ILE A 34 -9.67 8.57 4.02
C ILE A 34 -9.02 8.76 2.64
N LEU A 35 -8.69 10.00 2.27
CA LEU A 35 -8.02 10.27 0.99
C LEU A 35 -6.65 9.60 0.92
N SER A 36 -5.84 9.66 1.99
CA SER A 36 -4.53 9.01 2.01
C SER A 36 -4.65 7.49 1.92
N ALA A 37 -5.61 6.89 2.61
CA ALA A 37 -5.91 5.47 2.52
C ALA A 37 -6.25 5.06 1.07
N LEU A 38 -7.10 5.82 0.38
CA LEU A 38 -7.47 5.57 -1.02
C LEU A 38 -6.26 5.66 -1.96
N LEU A 39 -5.44 6.70 -1.82
CA LEU A 39 -4.26 6.89 -2.67
C LEU A 39 -3.22 5.79 -2.46
N ILE A 40 -2.91 5.47 -1.20
CA ILE A 40 -1.90 4.46 -0.85
C ILE A 40 -2.34 3.08 -1.30
N SER A 41 -3.59 2.69 -1.03
CA SER A 41 -4.13 1.41 -1.46
C SER A 41 -4.13 1.28 -2.98
N SER A 42 -4.55 2.31 -3.71
CA SER A 42 -4.57 2.30 -5.18
C SER A 42 -3.17 2.16 -5.76
N LEU A 43 -2.20 2.96 -5.30
CA LEU A 43 -0.82 2.88 -5.76
C LEU A 43 -0.18 1.53 -5.44
N TRP A 44 -0.42 1.00 -4.23
CA TRP A 44 0.05 -0.31 -3.83
C TRP A 44 -0.56 -1.42 -4.68
N PHE A 45 -1.86 -1.35 -4.97
CA PHE A 45 -2.54 -2.35 -5.79
C PHE A 45 -1.99 -2.36 -7.23
N ILE A 46 -1.74 -1.19 -7.81
CA ILE A 46 -1.07 -1.08 -9.11
C ILE A 46 0.31 -1.74 -9.06
N ALA A 47 1.10 -1.45 -8.03
CA ALA A 47 2.42 -2.06 -7.87
C ALA A 47 2.32 -3.58 -7.73
N MET A 48 1.34 -4.08 -6.96
CA MET A 48 1.08 -5.50 -6.78
C MET A 48 0.71 -6.20 -8.09
N LEU A 49 -0.15 -5.60 -8.92
CA LEU A 49 -0.52 -6.16 -10.22
C LEU A 49 0.68 -6.20 -11.19
N ARG A 50 1.61 -5.26 -11.07
CA ARG A 50 2.83 -5.23 -11.89
C ARG A 50 3.85 -6.26 -11.43
N THR A 51 3.87 -6.60 -10.14
CA THR A 51 4.81 -7.57 -9.57
C THR A 51 4.24 -8.97 -9.46
N SER A 52 2.92 -9.16 -9.53
CA SER A 52 2.31 -10.49 -9.44
C SER A 52 2.71 -11.36 -10.63
N GLU A 53 3.56 -12.36 -10.38
CA GLU A 53 3.78 -13.47 -11.30
C GLU A 53 2.51 -14.32 -11.34
N MET A 54 1.67 -14.16 -12.37
CA MET A 54 0.57 -15.10 -12.63
C MET A 54 1.17 -16.46 -12.98
N PRO A 55 0.82 -17.56 -12.28
CA PRO A 55 1.28 -18.88 -12.69
C PRO A 55 0.70 -19.19 -14.07
N HIS A 56 1.59 -19.35 -15.07
CA HIS A 56 1.26 -19.92 -16.37
C HIS A 56 0.98 -21.42 -16.24
#